data_AF-A0A837KMJ5-F1
#
_entry.id   AF-A0A837KMJ5-F1
#
_cell.length_a   1.000
_cell.length_b   1.000
_cell.length_c   1.000
_cell.angle_alpha   90.00
_cell.angle_beta   90.00
_cell.angle_gamma   90.00
#
_symmetry.space_group_name_H-M   'P 1'
#
loop_
_entity.id
_entity.type
_entity.pdbx_description
1 polymer ?
#
loop_
_entity_poly.entity_id
_entity_poly.type
_entity_poly.pdbx_seq_one_letter_code
_entity_poly.pdbx_strand_id
1 'polypeptide(L)'
;MRHIVLFLMVFLLLGGCSANDDWVHTFTGESDNWIVVMEIRPIESEHTTVAYPFYLMKRMESQVTKVYAEADLVNESRGSNLNQIDLEEINKKQQLLLFQEYPNSPSPDFPGKDTPKEQLEYYFSDLKMNLKWTDERGQHQEQIMLKLKTAP
;
A
#
# COMPACT_ATOMS: atom_id res chain seq x y z
N MET A 1 30.01 43.42 30.50
CA MET A 1 30.10 42.10 29.82
C MET A 1 29.28 41.05 30.59
N ARG A 2 27.97 41.28 30.68
CA ARG A 2 26.94 40.36 31.18
C ARG A 2 25.82 40.46 30.14
N HIS A 3 25.07 39.40 29.88
CA HIS A 3 23.86 39.33 29.01
C HIS A 3 23.97 38.71 27.60
N ILE A 4 25.14 38.37 27.06
CA ILE A 4 25.19 37.75 25.70
C ILE A 4 25.06 36.22 25.71
N VAL A 5 25.25 35.55 26.86
CA VAL A 5 25.32 34.07 26.91
C VAL A 5 23.94 33.39 27.09
N LEU A 6 22.87 34.14 27.36
CA LEU A 6 21.56 33.54 27.68
C LEU A 6 20.61 33.36 26.48
N PHE A 7 20.95 33.89 25.30
CA PHE A 7 20.07 33.78 24.13
C PHE A 7 20.29 32.54 23.28
N LEU A 8 21.41 31.83 23.45
CA LEU A 8 21.75 30.69 22.59
C LEU A 8 21.20 29.34 23.06
N MET A 9 20.68 29.27 24.30
CA MET A 9 20.23 28.00 24.89
C MET A 9 18.73 27.73 24.73
N VAL A 10 17.94 28.73 24.29
CA VAL A 10 16.48 28.60 24.12
C VAL A 10 16.10 28.07 22.74
N PHE A 11 16.95 28.23 21.72
CA PHE A 11 16.67 27.71 20.37
C PHE A 11 16.89 26.20 20.22
N LEU A 12 17.56 25.54 21.18
CA LEU A 12 17.75 24.08 21.17
C LEU A 12 16.60 23.29 21.80
N LEU A 13 15.59 23.96 22.37
CA LEU A 13 14.48 23.33 23.09
C LEU A 13 13.13 23.43 22.37
N LEU A 14 13.07 23.98 21.15
CA LEU A 14 11.82 24.18 20.39
C LEU A 14 11.81 23.50 19.01
N GLY A 15 12.76 22.60 18.74
CA GLY A 15 12.75 21.74 17.56
C GLY A 15 11.98 20.42 17.74
N GLY A 16 11.31 20.23 18.87
CA GLY A 16 10.40 19.10 19.12
C GLY A 16 9.05 19.27 18.43
N CYS A 17 9.05 19.70 17.17
CA CYS A 17 7.93 19.40 16.29
C CYS A 17 8.09 17.93 15.92
N SER A 18 7.48 17.05 16.72
CA SER A 18 7.06 15.74 16.25
C SER A 18 6.12 15.98 15.08
N ALA A 19 6.69 16.20 13.89
CA ALA A 19 5.99 15.96 12.66
C ALA A 19 5.57 14.50 12.74
N ASN A 20 4.26 14.28 12.89
CA ASN A 20 3.66 13.03 12.48
C ASN A 20 3.93 12.91 10.98
N ASP A 21 5.11 12.43 10.64
CA ASP A 21 5.44 11.99 9.29
C ASP A 21 4.69 10.67 9.13
N ASP A 22 3.44 10.75 8.68
CA ASP A 22 2.73 9.61 8.11
C ASP A 22 3.45 9.21 6.83
N TRP A 23 4.54 8.46 7.01
CA TRP A 23 5.35 7.93 5.93
C TRP A 23 4.55 6.86 5.19
N VAL A 24 4.73 6.79 3.88
CA VAL A 24 4.08 5.79 3.04
C VAL A 24 5.07 5.28 1.99
N HIS A 25 5.26 3.96 1.92
CA HIS A 25 5.91 3.32 0.78
C HIS A 25 4.82 2.83 -0.18
N THR A 26 4.83 3.31 -1.42
CA THR A 26 3.80 2.96 -2.41
C THR A 26 4.37 2.01 -3.45
N PHE A 27 3.69 0.90 -3.70
CA PHE A 27 3.93 0.01 -4.82
C PHE A 27 2.77 0.11 -5.80
N THR A 28 3.06 0.18 -7.09
CA THR A 28 2.04 0.31 -8.14
C THR A 28 2.30 -0.64 -9.29
N GLY A 29 1.22 -1.13 -9.89
CA GLY A 29 1.23 -1.93 -11.10
C GLY A 29 -0.03 -1.66 -11.92
N GLU A 30 0.06 -1.81 -13.23
CA GLU A 30 -1.07 -1.60 -14.12
C GLU A 30 -1.13 -2.65 -15.23
N SER A 31 -2.34 -2.85 -15.73
CA SER A 31 -2.65 -3.49 -17.00
C SER A 31 -3.51 -2.57 -17.86
N ASP A 32 -3.98 -3.06 -18.99
CA ASP A 32 -4.95 -2.36 -19.84
C ASP A 32 -6.28 -2.12 -19.11
N ASN A 33 -6.62 -2.98 -18.14
CA ASN A 33 -7.93 -3.04 -17.51
C ASN A 33 -7.96 -2.51 -16.08
N TRP A 34 -6.83 -2.60 -15.36
CA TRP A 34 -6.77 -2.36 -13.92
C TRP A 34 -5.51 -1.60 -13.51
N ILE A 35 -5.63 -0.83 -12.44
CA ILE A 35 -4.51 -0.26 -11.69
C ILE A 35 -4.58 -0.84 -10.27
N VAL A 36 -3.45 -1.30 -9.77
CA VAL A 36 -3.31 -1.86 -8.43
C VAL A 36 -2.28 -1.05 -7.67
N VAL A 37 -2.63 -0.65 -6.46
CA VAL A 37 -1.73 0.06 -5.54
C VAL A 37 -1.66 -0.71 -4.23
N MET A 38 -0.46 -0.95 -3.72
CA MET A 38 -0.24 -1.38 -2.34
C MET A 38 0.48 -0.23 -1.62
N GLU A 39 0.04 0.09 -0.41
CA GLU A 39 0.78 1.02 0.46
C GLU A 39 1.35 0.26 1.66
N ILE A 40 2.46 0.74 2.20
CA ILE A 40 2.97 0.39 3.52
C ILE A 40 2.95 1.67 4.33
N ARG A 41 2.13 1.71 5.38
CA ARG A 41 1.91 2.92 6.18
C ARG A 41 1.64 2.58 7.64
N PRO A 42 1.90 3.48 8.60
CA PRO A 42 1.62 3.23 10.01
C PRO A 42 0.10 3.07 10.24
N ILE A 43 -0.27 2.21 11.20
CA ILE A 43 -1.63 2.19 11.76
C ILE A 43 -1.75 3.36 12.73
N GLU A 44 -2.70 4.26 12.45
CA GLU A 44 -2.91 5.53 13.18
C GLU A 44 -3.01 5.36 14.70
N SER A 45 -3.50 4.22 15.18
CA SER A 45 -3.72 3.97 16.61
C SER A 45 -2.52 3.42 17.37
N GLU A 46 -1.50 2.89 16.68
CA GLU A 46 -0.43 2.12 17.35
C GLU A 46 0.99 2.59 17.01
N HIS A 47 1.22 3.29 15.88
CA HIS A 47 2.51 3.82 15.40
C HIS A 47 3.69 2.83 15.30
N THR A 48 3.60 1.65 15.91
CA THR A 48 4.54 0.53 15.87
C THR A 48 4.11 -0.54 14.88
N THR A 49 2.83 -0.56 14.55
CA THR A 49 2.21 -1.54 13.65
C THR A 49 1.95 -0.87 12.31
N VAL A 50 2.17 -1.60 11.22
CA VAL A 50 2.06 -1.12 9.83
C VAL A 50 0.94 -1.87 9.11
N ALA A 51 0.18 -1.14 8.28
CA ALA A 51 -0.87 -1.69 7.43
C ALA A 51 -0.39 -1.82 5.98
N TYR A 52 -1.03 -2.75 5.26
CA TYR A 52 -0.72 -3.07 3.87
C TYR A 52 -1.96 -2.97 3.00
N PRO A 53 -2.59 -1.78 2.89
CA PRO A 53 -3.80 -1.68 2.11
C PRO A 53 -3.50 -1.91 0.63
N PHE A 54 -4.28 -2.80 0.03
CA PHE A 54 -4.32 -3.00 -1.41
C PHE A 54 -5.55 -2.30 -1.98
N TYR A 55 -5.33 -1.58 -3.07
CA TYR A 55 -6.36 -0.85 -3.76
C TYR A 55 -6.43 -1.28 -5.21
N LEU A 56 -7.66 -1.36 -5.73
CA LEU A 56 -7.95 -1.72 -7.11
C LEU A 56 -8.77 -0.61 -7.77
N MET A 57 -8.38 -0.21 -8.97
CA MET A 57 -9.11 0.75 -9.79
C MET A 57 -9.30 0.22 -11.21
N LYS A 58 -10.53 0.26 -11.68
CA LYS A 58 -10.92 -0.12 -13.04
C LYS A 58 -10.56 0.97 -14.05
N ARG A 59 -9.94 0.59 -15.17
CA ARG A 59 -9.64 1.49 -16.30
C ARG A 59 -10.64 1.34 -17.44
N MET A 60 -11.03 0.10 -17.71
CA MET A 60 -11.90 -0.26 -18.84
C MET A 60 -13.32 0.29 -18.66
N GLU A 61 -14.07 0.36 -19.76
CA GLU A 61 -15.48 0.78 -19.74
C GLU A 61 -16.46 -0.35 -19.43
N SER A 62 -16.13 -1.61 -19.76
CA SER A 62 -17.08 -2.73 -19.64
C SER A 62 -17.59 -2.93 -18.21
N GLN A 63 -18.86 -3.34 -18.07
CA GLN A 63 -19.46 -3.54 -16.76
C GLN A 63 -18.93 -4.83 -16.12
N VAL A 64 -18.25 -4.72 -14.99
CA VAL A 64 -17.76 -5.87 -14.22
C VAL A 64 -18.88 -6.41 -13.36
N THR A 65 -19.13 -7.71 -13.47
CA THR A 65 -20.18 -8.43 -12.73
C THR A 65 -19.62 -9.34 -11.65
N LYS A 66 -18.34 -9.71 -11.74
CA LYS A 66 -17.60 -10.49 -10.74
C LYS A 66 -16.14 -10.10 -10.79
N VAL A 67 -15.50 -10.07 -9.64
CA VAL A 67 -14.05 -9.96 -9.52
C VAL A 67 -13.56 -10.78 -8.35
N TYR A 68 -12.39 -11.36 -8.52
CA TYR A 68 -11.63 -12.09 -7.53
C TYR A 68 -10.20 -11.56 -7.60
N ALA A 69 -9.62 -11.24 -6.44
CA ALA A 69 -8.27 -10.72 -6.31
C ALA A 69 -7.49 -11.55 -5.30
N GLU A 70 -6.22 -11.81 -5.61
CA GLU A 70 -5.28 -12.53 -4.76
C GLU A 70 -3.91 -11.84 -4.88
N ALA A 71 -3.35 -11.43 -3.75
CA ALA A 71 -2.00 -10.86 -3.70
C ALA A 71 -0.99 -11.95 -3.31
N ASP A 72 0.03 -12.13 -4.15
CA ASP A 72 1.17 -12.98 -3.85
C ASP A 72 2.28 -12.13 -3.24
N LEU A 73 2.56 -12.40 -1.97
CA LEU A 73 3.62 -11.75 -1.19
C LEU A 73 4.74 -12.78 -0.92
N VAL A 74 6.00 -12.38 -1.05
CA VAL A 74 7.15 -13.30 -0.89
C VAL A 74 7.26 -13.73 0.58
N ASN A 75 7.62 -15.01 0.79
CA ASN A 75 7.69 -15.75 2.08
C ASN A 75 6.33 -16.16 2.70
N GLU A 76 5.67 -17.12 2.06
CA GLU A 76 4.71 -18.08 2.65
C GLU A 76 3.22 -17.69 2.73
N SER A 77 2.79 -16.53 2.23
CA SER A 77 1.43 -16.04 2.54
C SER A 77 0.58 -15.75 1.31
N ARG A 78 -0.46 -16.57 1.08
CA ARG A 78 -1.55 -16.28 0.14
C ARG A 78 -2.57 -15.38 0.83
N GLY A 79 -2.68 -14.14 0.40
CA GLY A 79 -3.72 -13.24 0.90
C GLY A 79 -5.03 -13.43 0.17
N SER A 80 -6.01 -14.02 0.85
CA SER A 80 -7.42 -13.96 0.47
C SER A 80 -8.21 -13.39 1.64
N ASN A 81 -8.69 -12.16 1.50
CA ASN A 81 -9.85 -11.73 2.28
C ASN A 81 -10.76 -10.89 1.40
N LEU A 82 -11.72 -11.55 0.75
CA LEU A 82 -12.78 -10.86 0.05
C LEU A 82 -13.79 -10.38 1.11
N ASN A 83 -13.66 -9.13 1.53
CA ASN A 83 -14.87 -8.40 1.91
C ASN A 83 -15.81 -8.41 0.69
N GLN A 84 -17.12 -8.33 0.95
CA GLN A 84 -18.13 -8.25 -0.10
C GLN A 84 -17.78 -7.08 -1.04
N ILE A 85 -17.25 -7.39 -2.21
CA ILE A 85 -16.82 -6.39 -3.17
C ILE A 85 -18.08 -5.69 -3.70
N ASP A 86 -18.19 -4.39 -3.46
CA ASP A 86 -19.24 -3.58 -4.04
C ASP A 86 -18.95 -3.37 -5.54
N LEU A 87 -19.66 -4.12 -6.37
CA LEU A 87 -19.55 -4.05 -7.82
C LEU A 87 -20.02 -2.70 -8.36
N GLU A 88 -20.88 -1.96 -7.65
CA GLU A 88 -21.26 -0.61 -8.06
C GLU A 88 -20.08 0.35 -7.91
N GLU A 89 -19.30 0.24 -6.83
CA GLU A 89 -18.10 1.07 -6.61
C GLU A 89 -17.00 0.76 -7.64
N ILE A 90 -16.77 -0.51 -7.95
CA ILE A 90 -15.84 -0.92 -9.00
C ILE A 90 -16.19 -0.29 -10.34
N ASN A 91 -17.47 -0.30 -10.70
CA ASN A 91 -17.90 0.21 -11.99
C ASN A 91 -17.91 1.76 -12.06
N LYS A 92 -17.83 2.45 -10.92
CA LYS A 92 -17.61 3.92 -10.85
C LYS A 92 -16.16 4.32 -11.13
N LYS A 93 -15.25 3.36 -11.38
CA LYS A 93 -13.80 3.59 -11.55
C LYS A 93 -13.15 4.31 -10.36
N GLN A 94 -13.72 4.13 -9.18
CA GLN A 94 -13.13 4.63 -7.94
C GLN A 94 -12.13 3.61 -7.41
N GLN A 95 -11.20 4.09 -6.58
CA GLN A 95 -10.22 3.25 -5.92
C GLN A 95 -10.90 2.47 -4.78
N LEU A 96 -10.98 1.15 -4.94
CA LEU A 96 -11.58 0.25 -3.94
C LEU A 96 -10.51 -0.39 -3.07
N LEU A 97 -10.70 -0.38 -1.75
CA LEU A 97 -9.87 -1.14 -0.81
C LEU A 97 -10.21 -2.64 -0.90
N LEU A 98 -9.24 -3.47 -1.26
CA LEU A 98 -9.36 -4.92 -1.32
C LEU A 98 -9.03 -5.58 0.02
N PHE A 99 -7.86 -5.25 0.57
CA PHE A 99 -7.31 -5.81 1.79
C PHE A 99 -6.69 -4.68 2.59
N GLN A 100 -6.78 -4.72 3.93
CA GLN A 100 -6.18 -3.70 4.80
C GLN A 100 -5.01 -4.25 5.64
N GLU A 101 -5.09 -5.52 6.02
CA GLU A 101 -4.12 -6.20 6.87
C GLU A 101 -3.39 -7.30 6.12
N TYR A 102 -2.12 -7.51 6.48
CA TYR A 102 -1.37 -8.66 5.99
C TYR A 102 -2.05 -9.94 6.53
N PRO A 103 -2.24 -10.99 5.72
CA PRO A 103 -2.92 -12.22 6.17
C PRO A 103 -2.20 -12.95 7.32
N ASN A 104 -0.94 -12.61 7.56
CA ASN A 104 -0.07 -13.21 8.56
C ASN A 104 0.66 -12.12 9.35
N SER A 105 0.93 -12.38 10.63
CA SER A 105 1.64 -11.44 11.49
C SER A 105 3.01 -11.11 10.88
N PRO A 106 3.33 -9.83 10.63
CA PRO A 106 4.65 -9.47 10.13
C PRO A 106 5.72 -9.91 11.14
N SER A 107 6.79 -10.54 10.63
CA SER A 107 8.01 -10.79 11.41
C SER A 107 8.50 -9.49 12.07
N PRO A 108 9.15 -9.50 13.24
CA PRO A 108 9.76 -8.29 13.82
C PRO A 108 10.76 -7.57 12.90
N ASP A 109 11.26 -8.23 11.85
CA ASP A 109 12.14 -7.66 10.82
C ASP A 109 11.39 -7.06 9.61
N PHE A 110 10.08 -6.79 9.72
CA PHE A 110 9.28 -6.31 8.59
C PHE A 110 9.53 -4.83 8.27
N PRO A 111 9.42 -4.43 6.98
CA PRO A 111 9.60 -3.04 6.57
C PRO A 111 8.76 -2.00 7.34
N GLY A 112 9.45 -1.03 7.96
CA GLY A 112 8.90 0.16 8.59
C GLY A 112 9.36 1.47 7.92
N LYS A 113 9.22 2.59 8.65
CA LYS A 113 9.53 3.96 8.18
C LYS A 113 10.86 4.06 7.47
N ASP A 114 11.91 3.62 8.16
CA ASP A 114 13.30 3.82 7.76
C ASP A 114 13.86 2.66 6.92
N THR A 115 12.99 1.80 6.37
CA THR A 115 13.44 0.70 5.51
C THR A 115 14.08 1.26 4.24
N PRO A 116 15.35 0.91 3.96
CA PRO A 116 16.00 1.32 2.73
C PRO A 116 15.24 0.83 1.50
N LYS A 117 15.29 1.64 0.43
CA LYS A 117 14.67 1.32 -0.86
C LYS A 117 15.07 -0.07 -1.36
N GLU A 118 16.36 -0.39 -1.28
CA GLU A 118 16.90 -1.65 -1.77
C GLU A 118 16.36 -2.85 -0.99
N GLN A 119 16.11 -2.67 0.31
CA GLN A 119 15.48 -3.70 1.14
C GLN A 119 14.00 -3.85 0.78
N LEU A 120 13.27 -2.75 0.58
CA LEU A 120 11.88 -2.79 0.10
C LEU A 120 11.76 -3.51 -1.24
N GLU A 121 12.62 -3.17 -2.21
CA GLU A 121 12.66 -3.82 -3.52
C GLU A 121 13.03 -5.31 -3.41
N TYR A 122 13.87 -5.69 -2.45
CA TYR A 122 14.21 -7.09 -2.19
C TYR A 122 13.05 -7.85 -1.53
N TYR A 123 12.45 -7.32 -0.46
CA TYR A 123 11.33 -7.96 0.26
C TYR A 123 10.11 -8.15 -0.65
N PHE A 124 9.86 -7.21 -1.56
CA PHE A 124 8.71 -7.19 -2.46
C PHE A 124 9.09 -7.44 -3.92
N SER A 125 10.19 -8.15 -4.19
CA SER A 125 10.72 -8.36 -5.54
C SER A 125 9.75 -9.07 -6.48
N ASP A 126 8.95 -10.00 -5.95
CA ASP A 126 7.95 -10.76 -6.71
C ASP A 126 6.51 -10.34 -6.37
N LEU A 127 6.33 -9.15 -5.77
CA LEU A 127 5.00 -8.65 -5.41
C LEU A 127 4.12 -8.53 -6.65
N LYS A 128 2.99 -9.23 -6.62
CA LYS A 128 2.03 -9.26 -7.73
C LYS A 128 0.60 -9.47 -7.28
N MET A 129 -0.32 -8.98 -8.09
CA MET A 129 -1.76 -9.16 -7.94
C MET A 129 -2.27 -10.07 -9.06
N ASN A 130 -2.92 -11.16 -8.69
CA ASN A 130 -3.66 -12.02 -9.59
C ASN A 130 -5.13 -11.60 -9.56
N LEU A 131 -5.70 -11.28 -10.73
CA LEU A 131 -7.10 -10.89 -10.89
C LEU A 131 -7.83 -11.88 -11.79
N LYS A 132 -9.03 -12.27 -11.38
CA LYS A 132 -10.01 -12.94 -12.24
C LYS A 132 -11.28 -12.13 -12.22
N TRP A 133 -11.83 -11.77 -13.38
CA TRP A 133 -13.01 -10.93 -13.44
C TRP A 133 -13.93 -11.34 -14.59
N THR A 134 -15.17 -10.85 -14.57
CA THR A 134 -16.18 -11.21 -15.57
C THR A 134 -16.95 -9.97 -16.01
N ASP A 135 -17.12 -9.83 -17.33
CA ASP A 135 -18.02 -8.88 -17.97
C ASP A 135 -18.94 -9.57 -18.99
N GLU A 136 -19.61 -8.78 -19.82
CA GLU A 136 -20.48 -9.26 -20.91
C GLU A 136 -19.76 -10.14 -21.94
N ARG A 137 -18.43 -10.03 -22.06
CA ARG A 137 -17.62 -10.79 -23.03
C ARG A 137 -17.14 -12.12 -22.46
N GLY A 138 -17.28 -12.33 -21.16
CA GLY A 138 -16.94 -13.56 -20.47
C GLY A 138 -15.96 -13.34 -19.33
N GLN A 139 -15.21 -14.41 -19.02
CA GLN A 139 -14.25 -14.43 -17.93
C GLN A 139 -12.85 -14.07 -18.42
N HIS A 140 -12.14 -13.28 -17.62
CA HIS A 140 -10.80 -12.77 -17.88
C HIS A 140 -9.87 -13.08 -16.71
N GLN A 141 -8.58 -13.18 -16.99
CA GLN A 141 -7.55 -13.39 -15.98
C GLN A 141 -6.32 -12.54 -16.30
N GLU A 142 -5.80 -11.86 -15.28
CA GLU A 142 -4.66 -10.97 -15.39
C GLU A 142 -3.71 -11.15 -14.20
N GLN A 143 -2.42 -10.88 -14.44
CA GLN A 143 -1.41 -10.80 -13.40
C GLN A 143 -0.70 -9.47 -13.54
N ILE A 144 -0.65 -8.71 -12.44
CA ILE A 144 -0.09 -7.36 -12.41
C ILE A 144 1.07 -7.36 -11.43
N MET A 145 2.28 -7.16 -11.93
CA MET A 145 3.47 -6.99 -11.08
C MET A 145 3.45 -5.59 -10.49
N LEU A 146 3.64 -5.47 -9.17
CA LEU A 146 3.72 -4.19 -8.50
C LEU A 146 5.19 -3.85 -8.27
N LYS A 147 5.54 -2.58 -8.50
CA LYS A 147 6.89 -2.06 -8.29
C LYS A 147 6.84 -0.87 -7.37
N LEU A 148 7.89 -0.69 -6.57
CA LEU A 148 8.03 0.47 -5.73
C LEU A 148 7.97 1.74 -6.60
N LYS A 149 7.02 2.61 -6.29
CA LYS A 149 6.91 3.92 -6.91
C LYS A 149 8.10 4.73 -6.43
N THR A 150 8.99 5.08 -7.35
CA THR A 150 10.05 6.03 -7.06
C THR A 150 9.41 7.38 -6.77
N ALA A 151 9.83 8.03 -5.67
CA ALA A 151 9.42 9.40 -5.40
C ALA A 151 9.76 10.28 -6.61
N PRO A 152 8.88 11.23 -6.99
CA PRO A 152 9.12 12.14 -8.09
C PRO A 152 10.37 13.01 -7.89
#